data_AF-A0AAW5ZBF9-F1
#
_entry.id   AF-A0AAW5ZBF9-F1
#
_cell.length_a   1.000
_cell.length_b   1.000
_cell.length_c   1.000
_cell.angle_alpha   90.00
_cell.angle_beta   90.00
_cell.angle_gamma   90.00
#
_symmetry.space_group_name_H-M   'P 1'
#
loop_
_entity.id
_entity.type
_entity.pdbx_description
1 polymer ?
#
loop_
_entity_poly.entity_id
_entity_poly.type
_entity_poly.pdbx_seq_one_letter_code
_entity_poly.pdbx_strand_id
1 'polypeptide(L)'
;VPADVAAQARQSLDNVKAIVEAAGLKVGDIVKTTVFVKDLNDFATVNATYEAFFTEHNATFPARSCVEVARLPKDVKIEIEAIAVRR
;
A
#
# COMPACT_ATOMS: atom_id res chain seq x y z
N VAL A 1 14.20 7.67 -0.95
CA VAL A 1 12.72 7.74 -1.06
C VAL A 1 12.40 8.56 -2.29
N PRO A 2 11.62 8.06 -3.26
CA PRO A 2 11.22 8.82 -4.45
C PRO A 2 10.52 10.13 -4.08
N ALA A 3 10.67 11.19 -4.88
CA ALA A 3 9.96 12.45 -4.63
C ALA A 3 8.47 12.37 -5.01
N ASP A 4 8.16 11.62 -6.06
CA ASP A 4 6.80 11.42 -6.58
C ASP A 4 5.95 10.51 -5.67
N VAL A 5 4.67 10.86 -5.51
CA VAL A 5 3.76 10.14 -4.60
C VAL A 5 3.30 8.79 -5.18
N ALA A 6 3.14 8.69 -6.50
CA ALA A 6 2.82 7.41 -7.15
C ALA A 6 3.99 6.43 -6.96
N ALA A 7 5.22 6.89 -7.20
CA ALA A 7 6.42 6.09 -6.99
C ALA A 7 6.59 5.67 -5.52
N GLN A 8 6.28 6.54 -4.54
CA GLN A 8 6.28 6.15 -3.13
C GLN A 8 5.19 5.13 -2.82
N ALA A 9 3.97 5.29 -3.35
CA ALA A 9 2.88 4.35 -3.15
C ALA A 9 3.23 2.96 -3.72
N ARG A 10 3.79 2.91 -4.93
CA ARG A 10 4.28 1.69 -5.55
C ARG A 10 5.37 1.03 -4.71
N GLN A 11 6.37 1.80 -4.29
CA GLN A 11 7.46 1.27 -3.47
C GLN A 11 6.97 0.72 -2.12
N SER A 12 6.03 1.41 -1.45
CA SER A 12 5.44 0.93 -0.19
C SER A 12 4.66 -0.37 -0.38
N LEU A 13 3.91 -0.51 -1.48
CA LEU A 13 3.21 -1.75 -1.84
C LEU A 13 4.18 -2.89 -2.19
N ASP A 14 5.25 -2.60 -2.94
CA ASP A 14 6.28 -3.59 -3.27
C ASP A 14 7.01 -4.07 -2.01
N ASN A 15 7.25 -3.18 -1.03
CA ASN A 15 7.82 -3.56 0.27
C ASN A 15 6.87 -4.48 1.07
N VAL A 16 5.57 -4.17 1.10
CA VAL A 16 4.54 -5.03 1.72
C VAL A 16 4.53 -6.40 1.05
N LYS A 17 4.50 -6.44 -0.29
CA LYS A 17 4.56 -7.68 -1.07
C LYS A 17 5.78 -8.51 -0.72
N ALA A 18 6.97 -7.91 -0.70
CA ALA A 18 8.20 -8.64 -0.40
C ALA A 18 8.13 -9.35 0.96
N ILE A 19 7.53 -8.73 1.98
CA ILE A 19 7.36 -9.33 3.32
C ILE A 19 6.32 -10.46 3.28
N VAL A 20 5.19 -10.25 2.60
CA VAL A 20 4.14 -11.26 2.42
C VAL A 20 4.69 -12.48 1.66
N GLU A 21 5.44 -12.26 0.58
CA GLU A 21 6.09 -13.31 -0.22
C GLU A 21 7.20 -14.03 0.55
N ALA A 22 7.98 -13.32 1.37
CA ALA A 22 8.98 -13.93 2.25
C ALA A 22 8.34 -14.86 3.29
N ALA A 23 7.11 -14.56 3.73
CA ALA A 23 6.35 -15.48 4.57
C ALA A 23 5.88 -16.70 3.77
N GLY A 24 5.82 -16.64 2.44
CA GLY A 24 5.33 -17.65 1.48
C GLY A 24 3.88 -17.46 1.03
N LEU A 25 3.35 -16.24 1.16
CA LEU A 25 2.01 -15.84 0.73
C LEU A 25 2.10 -15.04 -0.57
N LYS A 26 0.97 -14.63 -1.14
CA LYS A 26 0.87 -13.80 -2.34
C LYS A 26 0.15 -12.50 -2.02
N VAL A 27 0.24 -11.53 -2.92
CA VAL A 27 -0.53 -10.27 -2.83
C VAL A 27 -2.04 -10.53 -2.69
N GLY A 28 -2.57 -11.56 -3.35
CA GLY A 28 -3.97 -11.97 -3.25
C GLY A 28 -4.39 -12.53 -1.87
N ASP A 29 -3.44 -12.82 -0.99
CA ASP A 29 -3.71 -13.28 0.38
C ASP A 29 -3.82 -12.11 1.37
N ILE A 30 -3.54 -10.87 0.93
CA ILE A 30 -3.75 -9.65 1.72
C ILE A 30 -5.26 -9.41 1.83
N VAL A 31 -5.76 -9.31 3.06
CA VAL A 31 -7.20 -9.15 3.35
C VAL A 31 -7.56 -7.80 3.96
N LYS A 32 -6.58 -7.08 4.53
CA LYS A 32 -6.77 -5.74 5.08
C LYS A 32 -5.50 -4.90 4.89
N THR A 33 -5.67 -3.64 4.51
CA THR A 33 -4.61 -2.62 4.54
C THR A 33 -5.05 -1.40 5.34
N THR A 34 -4.11 -0.76 6.03
CA THR A 34 -4.28 0.60 6.54
C THR A 34 -3.28 1.48 5.81
N VAL A 35 -3.78 2.53 5.17
CA VAL A 35 -2.99 3.47 4.37
C VAL A 35 -2.99 4.81 5.07
N PHE A 36 -1.81 5.24 5.49
CA PHE A 36 -1.60 6.56 6.07
C PHE A 36 -0.98 7.46 5.01
N VAL A 37 -1.63 8.58 4.70
CA VAL A 37 -1.10 9.58 3.75
C VAL A 37 -0.78 10.88 4.45
N LYS A 38 0.20 11.62 3.94
CA LYS A 38 0.56 12.94 4.45
C LYS A 38 -0.35 14.07 3.92
N ASP A 39 -0.97 13.85 2.76
CA ASP A 39 -1.86 14.82 2.09
C ASP A 39 -2.92 14.06 1.28
N LEU A 40 -4.20 14.27 1.59
CA LEU A 40 -5.32 13.64 0.87
C LEU A 40 -5.56 14.24 -0.52
N ASN A 41 -4.97 15.39 -0.86
CA ASN A 41 -5.03 15.89 -2.24
C ASN A 41 -4.30 14.94 -3.22
N ASP A 42 -3.31 14.18 -2.75
CA ASP A 42 -2.60 13.16 -3.52
C ASP A 42 -3.38 11.82 -3.61
N PHE A 43 -4.53 11.70 -2.95
CA PHE A 43 -5.22 10.42 -2.79
C PHE A 43 -5.66 9.81 -4.13
N ALA A 44 -6.07 10.61 -5.11
CA ALA A 44 -6.44 10.10 -6.43
C ALA A 44 -5.26 9.36 -7.11
N THR A 45 -4.06 9.93 -7.04
CA THR A 45 -2.82 9.37 -7.57
C THR A 45 -2.40 8.10 -6.82
N VAL A 46 -2.50 8.13 -5.48
CA VAL A 46 -2.26 6.94 -4.64
C VAL A 46 -3.23 5.82 -4.99
N ASN A 47 -4.52 6.15 -5.15
CA ASN A 47 -5.56 5.15 -5.39
C ASN A 47 -5.41 4.48 -6.75
N ALA A 48 -5.06 5.23 -7.81
CA ALA A 48 -4.76 4.66 -9.12
C ALA A 48 -3.57 3.70 -9.07
N THR A 49 -2.50 4.06 -8.35
CA THR A 49 -1.33 3.20 -8.16
C THR A 49 -1.67 1.94 -7.36
N TYR A 50 -2.48 2.08 -6.32
CA TYR A 50 -2.97 0.99 -5.50
C TYR A 50 -3.83 0.02 -6.31
N GLU A 51 -4.78 0.53 -7.10
CA GLU A 51 -5.67 -0.27 -7.95
C GLU A 51 -4.88 -1.05 -9.01
N ALA A 52 -3.95 -0.38 -9.69
CA ALA A 52 -3.05 -1.01 -10.66
C ALA A 52 -2.25 -2.15 -10.01
N PHE A 53 -1.67 -1.91 -8.83
CA PHE A 53 -0.88 -2.91 -8.12
C PHE A 53 -1.65 -4.20 -7.82
N PHE A 54 -2.86 -4.12 -7.26
CA PHE A 54 -3.66 -5.34 -6.98
C PHE A 54 -4.16 -6.00 -8.26
N THR A 55 -4.49 -5.22 -9.29
CA THR A 55 -4.91 -5.73 -10.61
C THR A 55 -3.78 -6.48 -11.32
N GLU A 56 -2.56 -5.94 -11.32
CA GLU A 56 -1.35 -6.58 -11.87
C GLU A 56 -1.09 -7.97 -11.27
N HIS A 57 -1.47 -8.17 -10.01
CA HIS A 57 -1.29 -9.43 -9.29
C HIS A 57 -2.52 -10.34 -9.31
N ASN A 58 -3.56 -10.00 -10.11
CA ASN A 58 -4.84 -10.71 -10.16
C ASN A 58 -5.43 -10.95 -8.75
N ALA A 59 -5.34 -9.94 -7.89
CA ALA A 59 -5.74 -10.00 -6.50
C ALA A 59 -7.11 -9.34 -6.30
N THR A 60 -7.96 -9.94 -5.47
CA THR A 60 -9.14 -9.25 -4.95
C THR A 60 -8.70 -8.11 -4.05
N PHE A 61 -9.36 -6.94 -4.16
CA PHE A 61 -9.02 -5.80 -3.32
C PHE A 61 -9.31 -6.10 -1.84
N PRO A 62 -8.36 -5.85 -0.92
CA PRO A 62 -8.55 -6.06 0.50
C PRO A 62 -9.49 -5.00 1.09
N ALA A 63 -10.00 -5.25 2.30
CA ALA A 63 -10.59 -4.20 3.12
C ALA A 63 -9.55 -3.08 3.34
N ARG A 64 -9.99 -1.82 3.41
CA ARG A 64 -9.07 -0.68 3.52
C ARG A 64 -9.58 0.37 4.49
N SER A 65 -8.66 0.92 5.27
CA SER A 65 -8.82 2.19 5.98
C SER A 65 -7.78 3.17 5.42
N CYS A 66 -8.17 4.40 5.12
CA CYS A 66 -7.25 5.44 4.67
C CYS A 66 -7.50 6.73 5.44
N VAL A 67 -6.44 7.32 5.98
CA VAL A 67 -6.52 8.57 6.76
C VAL A 67 -5.33 9.47 6.46
N GLU A 68 -5.56 10.78 6.52
CA GLU A 68 -4.47 11.75 6.58
C GLU A 68 -3.88 11.80 7.98
N VAL A 69 -2.56 11.79 8.09
CA VAL A 69 -1.85 11.93 9.35
C VAL A 69 -0.93 13.14 9.34
N ALA A 70 -0.67 13.69 10.52
CA ALA A 70 0.11 14.92 10.66
C ALA A 70 1.54 14.79 10.09
N ARG A 71 2.19 13.65 10.32
CA ARG A 71 3.56 13.37 9.86
C ARG A 71 3.82 11.86 9.86
N LEU A 72 4.68 11.41 8.95
CA LEU A 72 5.14 10.02 8.88
C LEU A 72 6.66 9.94 9.15
N PRO A 73 7.18 8.77 9.59
CA PRO A 73 8.60 8.54 9.75
C PRO A 73 9.39 8.87 8.48
N LYS A 74 10.57 9.48 8.63
CA LYS A 74 11.43 9.94 7.52
C LYS A 74 10.74 10.92 6.54
N ASP A 75 9.68 11.58 6.97
CA ASP A 75 8.93 12.55 6.16
C ASP A 75 8.42 11.97 4.81
N VAL A 76 8.07 10.69 4.81
CA VAL A 76 7.46 10.05 3.64
C VAL A 76 6.02 10.56 3.42
N LYS A 77 5.51 10.38 2.21
CA LYS A 77 4.16 10.78 1.83
C LYS A 77 3.11 9.72 2.12
N ILE A 78 3.54 8.46 2.24
CA ILE A 78 2.65 7.31 2.43
C ILE A 78 3.32 6.19 3.24
N GLU A 79 2.55 5.60 4.14
CA GLU A 79 2.90 4.38 4.89
C GLU A 79 1.74 3.38 4.79
N ILE A 80 2.07 2.09 4.65
CA ILE A 80 1.08 1.03 4.46
C ILE A 80 1.42 -0.14 5.39
N GLU A 81 0.47 -0.51 6.24
CA GLU A 81 0.45 -1.81 6.91
C GLU A 81 -0.55 -2.74 6.23
N ALA A 82 -0.31 -4.05 6.31
CA ALA A 82 -1.14 -5.07 5.70
C ALA A 82 -1.29 -6.30 6.61
N ILE A 83 -2.46 -6.92 6.54
CA ILE A 83 -2.75 -8.22 7.15
C ILE A 83 -3.02 -9.19 5.99
N ALA A 84 -2.30 -10.32 5.99
CA ALA A 84 -2.48 -11.42 5.05
C ALA A 84 -2.76 -12.72 5.81
N VAL A 85 -3.48 -13.66 5.18
CA VAL A 85 -3.92 -14.90 5.84
C VAL A 85 -3.55 -16.16 5.06
N ARG A 86 -3.18 -17.22 5.80
CA ARG A 86 -3.17 -18.60 5.30
C ARG A 86 -4.43 -19.31 5.78
N ARG A 87 -4.93 -20.24 4.98
CA ARG A 87 -5.95 -21.19 5.42
C ARG A 87 -5.30 -22.48 5.89
#